data_AF-A0A1W9UA73-F1
#
_entry.id   AF-A0A1W9UA73-F1
#
_cell.length_a   1.000
_cell.length_b   1.000
_cell.length_c   1.000
_cell.angle_alpha   90.00
_cell.angle_beta   90.00
_cell.angle_gamma   90.00
#
_symmetry.space_group_name_H-M   'P 1'
#
loop_
_entity.id
_entity.type
_entity.pdbx_description
1 polymer ?
#
loop_
_entity_poly.entity_id
_entity_poly.type
_entity_poly.pdbx_seq_one_letter_code
_entity_poly.pdbx_strand_id
1 'polypeptide(L)'
;MNNLAKLNKLTVESAYETCLAYEFQQLGLTFERQKALPLIYKEIHLLDQGYRIDLLVERRVIVELKVVEQITPVHEAQVLS
;
A
#
# COMPACT_ATOMS: atom_id res chain seq x y z
N MET A 1 -15.01 19.01 14.41
CA MET A 1 -14.22 17.84 14.87
C MET A 1 -13.21 17.51 13.78
N ASN A 2 -11.94 17.38 14.18
CA ASN A 2 -10.78 17.95 13.50
C ASN A 2 -10.36 17.30 12.18
N ASN A 3 -10.05 18.16 11.20
CA ASN A 3 -9.40 17.85 9.91
C ASN A 3 -7.92 17.45 10.06
N LEU A 4 -7.44 17.22 11.29
CA LEU A 4 -6.06 16.85 11.63
C LEU A 4 -5.82 15.33 11.59
N ALA A 5 -6.87 14.51 11.70
CA ALA A 5 -6.73 13.04 11.70
C ALA A 5 -6.36 12.44 10.33
N LYS A 6 -6.62 13.16 9.22
CA LYS A 6 -6.26 12.72 7.86
C LYS A 6 -4.81 13.05 7.49
N LEU A 7 -4.21 14.09 8.08
CA LEU A 7 -2.86 14.54 7.74
C LEU A 7 -1.76 13.77 8.49
N ASN A 8 -2.09 13.08 9.59
CA ASN A 8 -1.11 12.39 10.44
C ASN A 8 -0.99 10.87 10.19
N LYS A 9 -1.86 10.29 9.36
CA LYS A 9 -1.86 8.84 9.11
C LYS A 9 -0.91 8.45 7.98
N LEU A 10 -0.92 9.27 6.91
CA LEU A 10 -0.03 9.13 5.76
C LEU A 10 1.46 9.21 6.17
N THR A 11 1.79 10.07 7.12
CA THR A 11 3.18 10.26 7.58
C THR A 11 3.69 9.03 8.33
N VAL A 12 2.89 8.43 9.20
CA VAL A 12 3.30 7.25 9.96
C VAL A 12 3.39 6.02 9.05
N GLU A 13 2.38 5.78 8.20
CA GLU A 13 2.41 4.68 7.22
C GLU A 13 3.65 4.79 6.31
N SER A 14 3.96 6.00 5.80
CA SER A 14 5.17 6.22 4.99
C SER A 14 6.49 6.01 5.74
N ALA A 15 6.52 6.29 7.04
CA ALA A 15 7.69 6.05 7.87
C ALA A 15 7.94 4.55 8.05
N TYR A 16 6.88 3.78 8.35
CA TYR A 16 6.97 2.31 8.42
C TYR A 16 7.31 1.70 7.07
N GLU A 17 6.76 2.20 5.96
CA GLU A 17 7.12 1.74 4.62
C GLU A 17 8.62 1.93 4.34
N THR A 18 9.16 3.10 4.72
CA THR A 18 10.57 3.41 4.52
C THR A 18 11.47 2.49 5.36
N CYS A 19 11.10 2.23 6.61
CA CYS A 19 11.83 1.28 7.46
C CYS A 19 11.75 -0.15 6.92
N LEU A 20 10.57 -0.60 6.49
CA LEU A 20 10.38 -1.96 5.98
C LEU A 20 11.13 -2.17 4.65
N ALA A 21 11.14 -1.17 3.78
CA ALA A 21 11.95 -1.19 2.56
C ALA A 21 13.45 -1.35 2.87
N TYR A 22 13.95 -0.66 3.90
CA TYR A 22 15.33 -0.85 4.36
C TYR A 22 15.57 -2.29 4.81
N GLU A 23 14.70 -2.88 5.64
CA GLU A 23 14.84 -4.27 6.07
C GLU A 23 14.81 -5.26 4.90
N PHE A 24 13.92 -5.07 3.92
CA PHE A 24 13.90 -5.91 2.72
C PHE A 24 15.19 -5.80 1.91
N GLN A 25 15.77 -4.61 1.80
CA GLN A 25 17.07 -4.42 1.17
C GLN A 25 18.17 -5.19 1.92
N GLN A 26 18.18 -5.13 3.25
CA GLN A 26 19.16 -5.86 4.07
C GLN A 26 19.01 -7.38 3.95
N LEU A 27 17.79 -7.87 3.73
CA LEU A 27 17.48 -9.27 3.46
C LEU A 27 17.77 -9.70 2.00
N GLY A 28 18.15 -8.76 1.12
CA GLY A 28 18.43 -9.03 -0.29
C GLY A 28 17.18 -9.33 -1.13
N LEU A 29 15.99 -8.92 -0.65
CA LEU A 29 14.75 -9.08 -1.38
C LEU A 29 14.61 -8.01 -2.47
N THR A 30 14.05 -8.39 -3.61
CA THR A 30 13.61 -7.47 -4.65
C THR A 30 12.23 -6.92 -4.29
N PHE A 31 12.07 -5.60 -4.37
CA PHE A 31 10.78 -4.97 -4.14
C PHE A 31 10.62 -3.67 -4.92
N GLU A 32 9.38 -3.30 -5.19
CA GLU A 32 8.98 -2.02 -5.80
C GLU A 32 8.12 -1.25 -4.81
N ARG A 33 8.48 -0.01 -4.52
CA ARG A 33 7.74 0.88 -3.63
C ARG A 33 6.73 1.71 -4.40
N GLN A 34 5.58 1.98 -3.79
CA GLN A 34 4.57 2.93 -4.27
C GLN A 34 4.21 2.67 -5.75
N LYS A 35 4.08 1.39 -6.13
CA LYS A 35 3.92 0.98 -7.53
C LYS A 35 2.52 1.33 -8.02
N ALA A 36 2.45 2.15 -9.05
CA ALA A 36 1.20 2.45 -9.73
C ALA A 36 0.76 1.26 -10.58
N LEU A 37 -0.52 0.89 -10.48
CA LEU A 37 -1.17 -0.14 -11.28
C LEU A 37 -2.30 0.50 -12.11
N PRO A 38 -2.50 0.04 -13.36
CA PRO A 38 -3.61 0.51 -14.16
C PRO A 38 -4.95 0.01 -13.61
N LEU A 39 -5.99 0.82 -13.73
CA LEU A 39 -7.37 0.38 -13.54
C LEU A 39 -7.90 -0.11 -14.89
N ILE A 40 -8.01 -1.43 -15.00
CA ILE A 40 -8.60 -2.11 -16.14
C ILE A 40 -9.95 -2.68 -15.69
N TYR A 41 -11.03 -2.25 -16.33
CA TYR A 41 -12.37 -2.80 -16.10
C TYR A 41 -12.83 -3.55 -17.34
N LYS A 42 -12.95 -4.88 -17.21
CA LYS A 42 -13.10 -5.79 -18.37
C LYS A 42 -11.92 -5.57 -19.33
N GLU A 43 -12.18 -5.22 -20.58
CA GLU A 43 -11.15 -4.94 -21.60
C GLU A 43 -10.89 -3.43 -21.76
N ILE A 44 -11.44 -2.59 -20.89
CA ILE A 44 -11.33 -1.13 -21.00
C ILE A 44 -10.26 -0.63 -20.01
N HIS A 45 -9.20 -0.04 -20.55
CA HIS A 45 -8.21 0.71 -19.79
C HIS A 45 -8.81 2.05 -19.37
N LEU A 46 -9.19 2.18 -18.09
CA LEU A 46 -9.82 3.39 -17.56
C LEU A 46 -8.79 4.41 -17.08
N LEU A 47 -7.73 3.95 -16.42
CA LEU A 47 -6.66 4.80 -15.88
C LEU A 47 -5.32 4.06 -15.91
N ASP A 48 -4.23 4.74 -16.28
CA ASP A 48 -2.88 4.16 -16.23
C ASP A 48 -2.33 4.03 -14.80
N GLN A 49 -2.81 4.87 -13.87
CA GLN A 49 -2.43 4.86 -12.45
C GLN A 49 -3.68 4.85 -11.57
N GLY A 50 -4.56 3.87 -11.79
CA GLY A 50 -5.83 3.79 -11.07
C GLY A 50 -5.70 3.26 -9.64
N TYR A 51 -4.62 2.56 -9.32
CA TYR A 51 -4.31 2.09 -7.98
C TYR A 51 -2.82 2.27 -7.68
N ARG A 52 -2.45 2.39 -6.41
CA ARG A 52 -1.06 2.46 -5.97
C ARG A 52 -0.90 1.55 -4.76
N ILE A 53 -0.11 0.49 -4.94
CA ILE A 53 0.28 -0.41 -3.84
C ILE A 53 1.48 0.16 -3.10
N ASP A 54 1.53 0.00 -1.79
CA ASP A 54 2.68 0.45 -1.00
C ASP A 54 3.96 -0.31 -1.38
N LEU A 55 3.92 -1.65 -1.44
CA LEU A 55 5.07 -2.48 -1.75
C LEU A 55 4.67 -3.72 -2.58
N LEU A 56 5.41 -4.00 -3.65
CA LEU A 56 5.39 -5.29 -4.36
C LEU A 56 6.71 -6.01 -4.13
N VAL A 57 6.69 -7.13 -3.41
CA VAL A 57 7.87 -7.90 -3.03
C VAL A 57 7.98 -9.15 -3.90
N GLU A 58 9.18 -9.41 -4.41
CA GLU A 58 9.54 -10.58 -5.23
C GLU A 58 8.60 -10.81 -6.43
N ARG A 59 7.93 -9.74 -6.90
CA ARG A 59 6.86 -9.77 -7.91
C ARG A 59 5.75 -10.80 -7.62
N ARG A 60 5.54 -11.12 -6.34
CA ARG A 60 4.65 -12.20 -5.88
C ARG A 60 3.70 -11.77 -4.78
N VAL A 61 4.14 -10.87 -3.91
CA VAL A 61 3.38 -10.48 -2.71
C VAL A 61 3.21 -8.97 -2.69
N ILE A 62 1.96 -8.53 -2.55
CA ILE A 62 1.62 -7.13 -2.29
C ILE A 62 1.58 -6.95 -0.76
N VAL A 63 2.19 -5.89 -0.28
CA VAL A 63 2.13 -5.48 1.14
C VAL A 63 1.53 -4.08 1.18
N GLU A 64 0.43 -3.93 1.91
CA GLU A 64 -0.22 -2.66 2.19
C GLU A 64 -0.10 -2.35 3.69
N LEU A 65 0.38 -1.16 4.03
CA LEU A 65 0.60 -0.76 5.40
C LEU A 65 -0.61 0.02 5.94
N LYS A 66 -0.96 -0.27 7.18
CA LYS A 66 -2.09 0.38 7.84
C LYS A 66 -1.80 0.72 9.29
N VAL A 67 -1.97 1.99 9.64
CA VAL A 67 -1.88 2.46 11.03
C VAL A 67 -3.29 2.70 11.56
N VAL A 68 -3.87 1.70 12.21
CA VAL A 68 -5.24 1.75 12.73
C VAL A 68 -5.27 1.35 14.19
N GLU A 69 -6.18 1.95 14.96
CA GLU A 69 -6.43 1.55 16.35
C GLU A 69 -6.99 0.11 16.43
N GLN A 70 -7.79 -0.27 15.43
CA GLN A 70 -8.34 -1.61 15.30
C GLN A 70 -8.52 -2.01 13.83
N ILE A 71 -8.42 -3.31 13.55
CA ILE A 71 -8.85 -3.88 12.28
C ILE A 71 -10.38 -3.83 12.22
N THR A 72 -10.90 -3.49 11.06
CA THR A 72 -12.35 -3.35 10.84
C THR A 72 -12.71 -4.17 9.60
N PRO A 73 -14.00 -4.50 9.40
CA PRO A 73 -14.42 -5.30 8.25
C PRO A 73 -14.02 -4.70 6.88
N VAL A 74 -13.84 -3.37 6.78
CA VAL A 74 -13.34 -2.76 5.53
C VAL A 74 -11.88 -3.09 5.27
N HIS A 75 -11.04 -3.22 6.31
CA HIS A 75 -9.66 -3.66 6.14
C HIS A 75 -9.59 -5.15 5.77
N GLU A 76 -10.49 -5.98 6.30
CA GLU A 76 -10.59 -7.39 5.95
C GLU A 76 -11.05 -7.60 4.50
N ALA A 77 -12.08 -6.85 4.09
CA ALA A 77 -12.58 -6.88 2.71
C ALA A 77 -11.48 -6.53 1.70
N GLN A 78 -10.58 -5.60 2.06
CA GLN A 78 -9.44 -5.21 1.21
C GLN A 78 -8.48 -6.38 0.93
N VAL A 79 -8.32 -7.33 1.85
CA VAL A 79 -7.45 -8.51 1.66
C VAL A 79 -8.05 -9.52 0.68
N LEU A 80 -9.37 -9.54 0.53
CA LEU A 80 -10.10 -10.48 -0.33
C LEU A 80 -10.37 -9.92 -1.75
N SER A 81 -9.92 -8.70 -2.03
CA SER A 81 -10.21 -7.93 -3.25
C SER A 81 -9.30 -8.25 -4.43
#